data_AF-A0AAV0K398-F1
#
_entry.id   AF-A0AAV0K398-F1
#
_cell.length_a   1.000
_cell.length_b   1.000
_cell.length_c   1.000
_cell.angle_alpha   90.00
_cell.angle_beta   90.00
_cell.angle_gamma   90.00
#
_symmetry.space_group_name_H-M   'P 1'
#
loop_
_entity.id
_entity.type
_entity.pdbx_description
1 polymer ?
#
loop_
_entity_poly.entity_id
_entity_poly.type
_entity_poly.pdbx_seq_one_letter_code
_entity_poly.pdbx_strand_id
1 'polypeptide(L)'
;MIVVLDAFLAPCSELWMFNDVPENEREKKLIDGGLDLSRLVNISLVNREGNAVIRRHLESLPLESFDSILILADESVEDSAIQADSRSLATLLLIRDIQAKRLPYREAMVTSVQRGSFSQGSWIGEMQQASDKSVIISEILDPRTKNLLSMSKISDYVLSNELVSMALAMVAEDRQINHVLEELFAEEGNELQIREADLYLREGEELSFYEIMLRARQRKEIVIGYRLYNAERAVINPPAKAERRRWSVKDMFVVIAEKE
;
A
#
# COMPACT_ATOMS: atom_id res chain seq x y z
N MET A 1 0.03 -2.54 -15.58
CA MET A 1 0.24 -2.91 -14.16
C MET A 1 1.23 -4.07 -13.98
N ILE A 2 1.04 -5.23 -14.63
CA ILE A 2 1.92 -6.40 -14.41
C ILE A 2 3.39 -6.12 -14.76
N VAL A 3 3.66 -5.47 -15.90
CA VAL A 3 5.02 -5.07 -16.30
C VAL A 3 5.67 -4.15 -15.25
N VAL A 4 4.88 -3.20 -14.73
CA VAL A 4 5.34 -2.29 -13.66
C VAL A 4 5.67 -3.09 -12.41
N LEU A 5 4.83 -4.04 -11.98
CA LEU A 5 5.13 -4.88 -10.82
C LEU A 5 6.40 -5.72 -11.03
N ASP A 6 6.61 -6.28 -12.22
CA ASP A 6 7.83 -7.04 -12.54
C ASP A 6 9.09 -6.17 -12.41
N ALA A 7 9.04 -4.91 -12.82
CA ALA A 7 10.18 -3.98 -12.72
C ALA A 7 10.48 -3.48 -11.30
N PHE A 8 9.51 -3.56 -10.37
CA PHE A 8 9.67 -3.04 -9.00
C PHE A 8 9.90 -4.12 -7.94
N LEU A 9 9.45 -5.35 -8.20
CA LEU A 9 9.55 -6.43 -7.23
C LEU A 9 10.90 -7.15 -7.31
N ALA A 10 11.37 -7.63 -6.16
CA ALA A 10 12.60 -8.39 -6.07
C ALA A 10 12.48 -9.73 -6.85
N PRO A 11 13.60 -10.32 -7.30
CA PRO A 11 13.58 -11.62 -7.96
C PRO A 11 12.89 -12.69 -7.12
N CYS A 12 12.23 -13.63 -7.79
CA CYS A 12 11.44 -14.71 -7.20
C CYS A 12 10.16 -14.24 -6.46
N SER A 13 9.63 -13.07 -6.80
CA SER A 13 8.34 -12.63 -6.30
C SER A 13 7.19 -13.40 -6.96
N GLU A 14 6.04 -13.46 -6.27
CA GLU A 14 4.83 -14.11 -6.78
C GLU A 14 3.70 -13.10 -6.94
N LEU A 15 3.08 -13.07 -8.12
CA LEU A 15 1.86 -12.31 -8.37
C LEU A 15 0.67 -13.27 -8.50
N TRP A 16 -0.19 -13.26 -7.49
CA TRP A 16 -1.41 -14.07 -7.47
C TRP A 16 -2.56 -13.29 -8.10
N MET A 17 -3.13 -13.84 -9.18
CA MET A 17 -4.29 -13.27 -9.86
C MET A 17 -5.56 -14.08 -9.56
N PHE A 18 -6.48 -13.46 -8.84
CA PHE A 18 -7.76 -14.06 -8.47
C PHE A 18 -8.94 -13.29 -9.07
N ASN A 19 -9.64 -13.90 -10.03
CA ASN A 19 -10.82 -13.36 -10.70
C ASN A 19 -11.64 -14.49 -11.34
N ASP A 20 -12.77 -14.16 -11.96
CA ASP A 20 -13.71 -15.11 -12.55
C ASP A 20 -13.41 -15.44 -14.03
N VAL A 21 -12.37 -14.85 -14.61
CA VAL A 21 -11.91 -15.20 -15.96
C VAL A 21 -11.26 -16.58 -15.91
N PRO A 22 -11.65 -17.52 -16.79
CA PRO A 22 -11.01 -18.83 -16.89
C PRO A 22 -9.51 -18.74 -17.20
N GLU A 23 -8.69 -19.61 -16.60
CA GLU A 23 -7.23 -19.55 -16.71
C GLU A 23 -6.73 -19.61 -18.17
N ASN A 24 -7.37 -20.43 -19.01
CA ASN A 24 -7.06 -20.55 -20.44
C ASN A 24 -7.34 -19.26 -21.24
N GLU A 25 -8.28 -18.43 -20.80
CA GLU A 25 -8.60 -17.15 -21.45
C GLU A 25 -7.72 -16.01 -20.96
N ARG A 26 -7.20 -16.10 -19.72
CA ARG A 26 -6.36 -15.06 -19.12
C ARG A 26 -5.06 -14.86 -19.90
N GLU A 27 -4.33 -15.93 -20.19
CA GLU A 27 -3.08 -15.81 -20.93
C GLU A 27 -3.29 -15.12 -22.27
N LYS A 28 -4.36 -15.48 -22.97
CA LYS A 28 -4.73 -14.85 -24.23
C LYS A 28 -5.02 -13.36 -24.05
N LYS A 29 -5.85 -12.97 -23.06
CA LYS A 29 -6.13 -11.55 -22.77
C LYS A 29 -4.88 -10.76 -22.43
N LEU A 30 -3.95 -11.34 -21.69
CA LEU A 30 -2.69 -10.71 -21.33
C LEU A 30 -1.80 -10.48 -22.56
N ILE A 31 -1.67 -11.49 -23.42
CA ILE A 31 -0.89 -11.41 -24.66
C ILE A 31 -1.53 -10.40 -25.63
N ASP A 32 -2.85 -10.43 -25.78
CA ASP A 32 -3.61 -9.46 -26.61
C ASP A 32 -3.46 -8.03 -26.07
N GLY A 33 -3.31 -7.87 -24.75
CA GLY A 33 -2.97 -6.62 -24.07
C GLY A 33 -1.50 -6.21 -24.17
N GLY A 34 -0.68 -6.96 -24.91
CA GLY A 34 0.73 -6.66 -25.16
C GLY A 34 1.71 -7.18 -24.11
N LEU A 35 1.27 -8.03 -23.17
CA LEU A 35 2.15 -8.65 -22.19
C LEU A 35 2.84 -9.90 -22.76
N ASP A 36 4.16 -9.87 -22.81
CA ASP A 36 4.97 -11.05 -23.12
C ASP A 36 5.36 -11.76 -21.82
N LEU A 37 4.63 -12.84 -21.48
CA LEU A 37 4.86 -13.63 -20.28
C LEU A 37 6.27 -14.22 -20.19
N SER A 38 6.94 -14.43 -21.32
CA SER A 38 8.30 -14.98 -21.37
C SER A 38 9.38 -13.99 -20.96
N ARG A 39 9.04 -12.69 -20.91
CA ARG A 39 9.96 -11.60 -20.55
C ARG A 39 9.92 -11.22 -19.08
N LEU A 40 9.01 -11.80 -18.30
CA LEU A 40 8.95 -11.54 -16.86
C LEU A 40 10.24 -12.06 -16.21
N VAL A 41 10.94 -11.19 -15.48
CA VAL A 41 12.25 -11.51 -14.90
C VAL A 41 12.14 -11.79 -13.40
N ASN A 42 11.33 -11.02 -12.70
CA ASN A 42 11.29 -11.01 -11.24
C ASN A 42 10.07 -11.73 -10.67
N ILE A 43 8.93 -11.68 -11.38
CA ILE A 43 7.65 -12.25 -10.91
C ILE A 43 7.30 -13.57 -11.59
N SER A 44 6.67 -14.45 -10.82
CA SER A 44 5.92 -15.60 -11.33
C SER A 44 4.43 -15.39 -11.16
N LEU A 45 3.64 -15.77 -12.17
CA LEU A 45 2.18 -15.61 -12.15
C LEU A 45 1.52 -16.86 -11.58
N VAL A 46 0.66 -16.68 -10.57
CA VAL A 46 -0.17 -17.75 -10.00
C VAL A 46 -1.63 -17.44 -10.24
N ASN A 47 -2.28 -18.25 -11.09
CA ASN A 47 -3.69 -18.07 -11.41
C ASN A 47 -4.60 -18.83 -10.46
N ARG A 48 -5.66 -18.15 -10.00
CA ARG A 48 -6.78 -18.77 -9.29
C ARG A 48 -8.10 -18.26 -9.84
N GLU A 49 -8.99 -19.17 -10.19
CA GLU A 49 -10.34 -18.84 -10.64
C GLU A 49 -11.28 -18.76 -9.43
N GLY A 50 -12.07 -17.69 -9.37
CA GLY A 50 -13.10 -17.54 -8.35
C GLY A 50 -13.71 -16.15 -8.34
N ASN A 51 -14.71 -16.00 -7.48
CA ASN A 51 -15.46 -14.76 -7.35
C ASN A 51 -15.09 -14.06 -6.04
N ALA A 52 -14.58 -12.84 -6.14
CA ALA A 52 -14.10 -12.02 -5.02
C ALA A 52 -15.18 -11.70 -3.97
N VAL A 53 -16.46 -11.71 -4.35
CA VAL A 53 -17.55 -11.48 -3.38
C VAL A 53 -18.05 -12.77 -2.71
N ILE A 54 -17.50 -13.93 -3.06
CA ILE A 54 -17.89 -15.23 -2.48
C ILE A 54 -16.84 -15.67 -1.46
N ARG A 55 -17.23 -15.65 -0.18
CA ARG A 55 -16.38 -16.06 0.96
C ARG A 55 -15.65 -17.38 0.74
N ARG A 56 -16.37 -18.43 0.33
CA ARG A 56 -15.82 -19.78 0.14
C ARG A 56 -14.65 -19.80 -0.86
N HIS A 57 -14.69 -18.93 -1.88
CA HIS A 57 -13.62 -18.86 -2.87
C HIS A 57 -12.40 -18.13 -2.30
N LEU A 58 -12.60 -17.01 -1.61
CA LEU A 58 -11.52 -16.31 -0.89
C LEU A 58 -10.88 -17.18 0.19
N GLU A 59 -11.66 -18.04 0.85
CA GLU A 59 -11.15 -19.00 1.84
C GLU A 59 -10.26 -20.08 1.21
N SER A 60 -10.23 -20.25 -0.10
CA SER A 60 -9.25 -21.15 -0.72
C SER A 60 -7.84 -20.54 -0.82
N LEU A 61 -7.71 -19.23 -0.62
CA LEU A 61 -6.46 -18.50 -0.76
C LEU A 61 -5.67 -18.43 0.56
N PRO A 62 -4.33 -18.41 0.49
CA PRO A 62 -3.46 -18.19 1.64
C PRO A 62 -3.38 -16.69 1.98
N LEU A 63 -4.49 -16.09 2.38
CA LEU A 63 -4.61 -14.64 2.60
C LEU A 63 -3.61 -14.08 3.62
N GLU A 64 -3.08 -14.92 4.51
CA GLU A 64 -2.12 -14.55 5.54
C GLU A 64 -0.66 -14.52 5.05
N SER A 65 -0.36 -15.10 3.89
CA SER A 65 0.99 -15.13 3.33
C SER A 65 1.29 -13.98 2.38
N PHE A 66 0.30 -13.18 2.01
CA PHE A 66 0.49 -12.06 1.09
C PHE A 66 1.01 -10.83 1.82
N ASP A 67 2.11 -10.25 1.33
CA ASP A 67 2.63 -8.96 1.82
C ASP A 67 1.64 -7.83 1.54
N SER A 68 1.00 -7.87 0.37
CA SER A 68 0.03 -6.87 -0.08
C SER A 68 -1.07 -7.51 -0.94
N ILE A 69 -2.30 -7.03 -0.77
CA ILE A 69 -3.49 -7.45 -1.53
C ILE A 69 -4.09 -6.21 -2.20
N LEU A 70 -4.18 -6.24 -3.52
CA LEU A 70 -4.85 -5.21 -4.31
C LEU A 70 -6.23 -5.70 -4.73
N ILE A 71 -7.27 -4.96 -4.36
CA ILE A 71 -8.65 -5.18 -4.78
C ILE A 71 -8.95 -4.12 -5.85
N LEU A 72 -8.98 -4.56 -7.09
CA LEU A 72 -9.19 -3.70 -8.25
C LEU A 72 -10.68 -3.67 -8.62
N ALA A 73 -11.11 -2.56 -9.21
CA ALA A 73 -12.41 -2.50 -9.85
C ALA A 73 -12.46 -3.53 -10.99
N ASP A 74 -13.55 -4.28 -11.05
CA ASP A 74 -13.72 -5.35 -12.01
C ASP A 74 -14.25 -4.77 -13.34
N GLU A 75 -13.49 -4.97 -14.44
CA GLU A 75 -13.81 -4.49 -15.79
C GLU A 75 -15.26 -4.79 -16.20
N SER A 76 -15.83 -5.90 -15.74
CA SER A 76 -17.20 -6.32 -16.08
C SER A 76 -18.30 -5.42 -15.51
N VAL A 77 -17.98 -4.58 -14.51
CA VAL A 77 -18.92 -3.67 -13.83
C VAL A 77 -18.42 -2.22 -13.78
N GLU A 78 -17.35 -1.89 -14.50
CA GLU A 78 -16.76 -0.54 -14.54
C GLU A 78 -17.75 0.53 -15.03
N ASP A 79 -18.75 0.15 -15.84
CA ASP A 79 -19.82 1.06 -16.31
C ASP A 79 -20.67 1.63 -15.16
N SER A 80 -20.62 1.02 -13.97
CA SER A 80 -21.27 1.53 -12.77
C SER A 80 -20.29 1.58 -11.60
N ALA A 81 -19.68 2.76 -11.41
CA ALA A 81 -18.79 3.04 -10.29
C ALA A 81 -19.36 2.60 -8.93
N ILE A 82 -20.67 2.76 -8.71
CA ILE A 82 -21.34 2.34 -7.47
C ILE A 82 -21.30 0.81 -7.28
N GLN A 83 -21.48 0.04 -8.34
CA GLN A 83 -21.45 -1.42 -8.28
C GLN A 83 -20.02 -1.94 -8.10
N ALA A 84 -19.05 -1.36 -8.82
CA ALA A 84 -17.63 -1.66 -8.66
C ALA A 84 -17.18 -1.40 -7.21
N ASP A 85 -17.45 -0.20 -6.69
CA ASP A 85 -17.14 0.17 -5.29
C ASP A 85 -17.77 -0.79 -4.28
N SER A 86 -19.03 -1.17 -4.50
CA SER A 86 -19.73 -2.11 -3.61
C SER A 86 -19.05 -3.48 -3.57
N ARG A 87 -18.57 -3.97 -4.72
CA ARG A 87 -17.84 -5.26 -4.82
C ARG A 87 -16.46 -5.17 -4.18
N SER A 88 -15.73 -4.07 -4.40
CA SER A 88 -14.41 -3.86 -3.80
C SER A 88 -14.50 -3.81 -2.27
N LEU A 89 -15.47 -3.07 -1.72
CA LEU A 89 -15.71 -3.01 -0.28
C LEU A 89 -16.19 -4.34 0.31
N ALA A 90 -17.07 -5.06 -0.40
CA ALA A 90 -17.49 -6.40 0.04
C ALA A 90 -16.30 -7.36 0.13
N THR A 91 -15.43 -7.34 -0.88
CA THR A 91 -14.21 -8.16 -0.94
C THR A 91 -13.27 -7.80 0.22
N LEU A 92 -13.03 -6.50 0.46
CA LEU A 92 -12.20 -6.01 1.56
C LEU A 92 -12.71 -6.51 2.93
N LEU A 93 -14.00 -6.38 3.17
CA LEU A 93 -14.63 -6.82 4.42
C LEU A 93 -14.56 -8.34 4.58
N LEU A 94 -14.76 -9.10 3.50
CA LEU A 94 -14.65 -10.56 3.53
C LEU A 94 -13.23 -11.02 3.84
N ILE A 95 -12.20 -10.44 3.19
CA ILE A 95 -10.80 -10.80 3.44
C ILE A 95 -10.45 -10.54 4.90
N ARG A 96 -10.81 -9.37 5.44
CA ARG A 96 -10.54 -9.03 6.84
C ARG A 96 -11.27 -9.95 7.83
N ASP A 97 -12.52 -10.30 7.56
CA ASP A 97 -13.27 -11.25 8.40
C ASP A 97 -12.67 -12.67 8.34
N ILE A 98 -12.21 -13.11 7.16
CA ILE A 98 -11.56 -14.42 7.00
C ILE A 98 -10.24 -14.46 7.78
N GLN A 99 -9.37 -13.45 7.61
CA GLN A 99 -8.10 -13.34 8.34
C GLN A 99 -8.33 -13.31 9.86
N ALA A 100 -9.32 -12.52 10.33
CA ALA A 100 -9.68 -12.43 11.74
C ALA A 100 -10.09 -13.79 12.34
N LYS A 101 -10.87 -14.59 11.60
CA LYS A 101 -11.32 -15.91 12.04
C LYS A 101 -10.25 -16.99 11.98
N ARG A 102 -9.28 -16.85 11.07
CA ARG A 102 -8.17 -17.80 10.91
C ARG A 102 -7.05 -17.59 11.89
N LEU A 103 -6.92 -16.39 12.46
CA LEU A 103 -6.01 -16.13 13.56
C LEU A 103 -6.37 -17.06 14.73
N PRO A 104 -5.52 -18.04 15.08
CA PRO A 104 -5.79 -18.87 16.23
C PRO A 104 -5.73 -18.01 17.49
N TYR A 105 -6.58 -18.33 18.47
CA TYR A 105 -6.60 -17.84 19.86
C TYR A 105 -5.23 -17.89 20.60
N ARG A 106 -4.12 -18.31 19.97
CA ARG A 106 -2.80 -18.50 20.57
C ARG A 106 -1.96 -17.23 20.75
N GLU A 107 -2.22 -16.14 20.02
CA GLU A 107 -1.51 -14.86 20.25
C GLU A 107 -2.16 -14.00 21.34
N ALA A 108 -3.42 -14.30 21.72
CA ALA A 108 -4.15 -13.57 22.77
C ALA A 108 -3.59 -13.79 24.19
N MET A 109 -2.77 -14.82 24.43
CA MET A 109 -2.15 -15.05 25.76
C MET A 109 -0.74 -14.46 25.92
N VAL A 110 -0.04 -14.11 24.83
CA VAL A 110 1.32 -13.55 24.95
C VAL A 110 1.29 -12.05 25.28
N THR A 111 0.19 -11.36 24.96
CA THR A 111 -0.01 -9.93 25.28
C THR A 111 -0.93 -9.69 26.50
N SER A 112 -1.52 -10.72 27.11
CA SER A 112 -2.50 -10.56 28.20
C SER A 112 -1.92 -10.39 29.61
N VAL A 113 -0.62 -10.11 29.77
CA VAL A 113 -0.09 -9.74 31.11
C VAL A 113 -0.31 -8.26 31.42
N GLN A 114 -0.68 -7.43 30.44
CA GLN A 114 -1.00 -6.02 30.69
C GLN A 114 -2.11 -5.48 29.78
N ARG A 115 -3.37 -5.82 30.07
CA ARG A 115 -4.49 -4.87 29.97
C ARG A 115 -5.75 -5.50 30.56
N GLY A 116 -6.36 -4.76 31.48
CA GLY A 116 -7.51 -5.18 32.25
C GLY A 116 -8.73 -5.49 31.40
N SER A 117 -9.55 -6.39 31.95
CA SER A 117 -10.92 -6.76 31.59
C SER A 117 -11.64 -5.73 30.72
N PHE A 118 -11.79 -6.04 29.43
CA PHE A 118 -12.80 -5.44 28.57
C PHE A 118 -13.61 -6.54 27.88
N SER A 119 -14.92 -6.31 27.86
CA SER A 119 -16.01 -7.19 27.47
C SER A 119 -15.94 -7.70 26.02
N GLN A 120 -16.50 -8.89 25.82
CA GLN A 120 -16.89 -9.49 24.54
C GLN A 120 -17.28 -8.47 23.45
N GLY A 121 -16.68 -8.62 22.26
CA GLY A 121 -17.35 -8.33 20.98
C GLY A 121 -17.09 -7.00 20.30
N SER A 122 -15.84 -6.54 20.15
CA SER A 122 -15.53 -5.47 19.19
C SER A 122 -14.75 -6.04 18.01
N TRP A 123 -15.47 -6.38 16.94
CA TRP A 123 -14.95 -6.78 15.62
C TRP A 123 -13.84 -5.84 15.11
N ILE A 124 -13.90 -4.56 15.54
CA ILE A 124 -12.95 -3.49 15.22
C ILE A 124 -11.56 -3.74 15.82
N GLY A 125 -11.47 -4.43 16.95
CA GLY A 125 -10.20 -4.81 17.59
C GLY A 125 -9.54 -6.03 16.94
N GLU A 126 -10.35 -7.00 16.52
CA GLU A 126 -9.89 -8.21 15.81
C GLU A 126 -9.38 -7.86 14.39
N MET A 127 -10.05 -6.92 13.71
CA MET A 127 -9.56 -6.36 12.44
C MET A 127 -8.21 -5.65 12.58
N GLN A 128 -7.91 -5.06 13.75
CA GLN A 128 -6.64 -4.36 14.00
C GLN A 128 -5.47 -5.35 14.12
N GLN A 129 -5.65 -6.48 14.80
CA GLN A 129 -4.61 -7.52 14.91
C GLN A 129 -4.35 -8.26 13.59
N ALA A 130 -5.39 -8.44 12.77
CA ALA A 130 -5.24 -8.98 11.41
C ALA A 130 -4.62 -7.97 10.42
N SER A 131 -4.77 -6.67 10.70
CA SER A 131 -4.25 -5.59 9.86
C SER A 131 -2.72 -5.51 9.83
N ASP A 132 -2.04 -5.97 10.88
CA ASP A 132 -0.59 -5.76 11.02
C ASP A 132 0.27 -6.69 10.15
N LYS A 133 -0.33 -7.69 9.47
CA LYS A 133 0.42 -8.68 8.67
C LYS A 133 0.33 -8.47 7.15
N SER A 134 -0.73 -7.85 6.63
CA SER A 134 -0.91 -7.66 5.17
C SER A 134 -1.53 -6.29 4.86
N VAL A 135 -0.90 -5.55 3.95
CA VAL A 135 -1.44 -4.29 3.42
C VAL A 135 -2.56 -4.62 2.44
N ILE A 136 -3.74 -4.02 2.60
CA ILE A 136 -4.84 -4.20 1.64
C ILE A 136 -5.16 -2.84 1.03
N ILE A 137 -5.15 -2.75 -0.29
CA ILE A 137 -5.50 -1.54 -1.04
C ILE A 137 -6.70 -1.87 -1.91
N SER A 138 -7.78 -1.11 -1.74
CA SER A 138 -9.01 -1.22 -2.49
C SER A 138 -9.18 0.01 -3.36
N GLU A 139 -9.34 -0.23 -4.66
CA GLU A 139 -9.72 0.80 -5.61
C GLU A 139 -11.19 1.19 -5.40
N ILE A 140 -11.45 2.50 -5.39
CA ILE A 140 -12.77 3.12 -5.32
C ILE A 140 -12.89 4.17 -6.42
N LEU A 141 -13.85 3.98 -7.30
CA LEU A 141 -14.05 4.84 -8.47
C LEU A 141 -14.82 6.11 -8.12
N ASP A 142 -15.81 6.07 -7.23
CA ASP A 142 -16.62 7.25 -6.83
C ASP A 142 -16.01 7.96 -5.60
N PRO A 143 -15.55 9.22 -5.73
CA PRO A 143 -15.04 9.99 -4.59
C PRO A 143 -16.06 10.18 -3.46
N ARG A 144 -17.37 10.13 -3.76
CA ARG A 144 -18.43 10.20 -2.75
C ARG A 144 -18.41 8.99 -1.84
N THR A 145 -18.14 7.80 -2.37
CA THR A 145 -17.96 6.58 -1.58
C THR A 145 -16.79 6.72 -0.62
N LYS A 146 -15.64 7.22 -1.10
CA LYS A 146 -14.48 7.50 -0.23
C LYS A 146 -14.84 8.46 0.91
N ASN A 147 -15.55 9.55 0.61
CA ASN A 147 -15.95 10.53 1.62
C ASN A 147 -16.85 9.92 2.71
N LEU A 148 -17.75 9.01 2.34
CA LEU A 148 -18.56 8.28 3.32
C LEU A 148 -17.72 7.37 4.21
N LEU A 149 -16.65 6.78 3.67
CA LEU A 149 -15.75 5.89 4.41
C LEU A 149 -14.73 6.64 5.29
N SER A 150 -14.54 7.95 5.10
CA SER A 150 -13.56 8.77 5.82
C SER A 150 -13.70 8.75 7.34
N MET A 151 -14.92 8.51 7.86
CA MET A 151 -15.18 8.41 9.30
C MET A 151 -14.91 7.00 9.86
N SER A 152 -14.55 6.05 9.00
CA SER A 152 -14.29 4.66 9.36
C SER A 152 -12.82 4.31 9.14
N LYS A 153 -12.34 3.31 9.89
CA LYS A 153 -10.99 2.72 9.68
C LYS A 153 -10.82 2.08 8.29
N ILE A 154 -11.89 1.97 7.50
CA ILE A 154 -11.83 1.44 6.13
C ILE A 154 -11.13 2.43 5.20
N SER A 155 -11.15 3.73 5.52
CA SER A 155 -10.53 4.78 4.70
C SER A 155 -9.01 4.61 4.51
N ASP A 156 -8.31 3.97 5.46
CA ASP A 156 -6.87 3.70 5.36
C ASP A 156 -6.53 2.68 4.24
N TYR A 157 -7.52 1.93 3.76
CA TYR A 157 -7.35 0.89 2.74
C TYR A 157 -7.90 1.30 1.37
N VAL A 158 -8.36 2.55 1.21
CA VAL A 158 -9.08 2.99 0.02
C VAL A 158 -8.27 4.00 -0.78
N LEU A 159 -8.04 3.69 -2.05
CA LEU A 159 -7.46 4.60 -3.03
C LEU A 159 -8.54 4.97 -4.06
N SER A 160 -8.71 6.26 -4.33
CA SER A 160 -9.74 6.73 -5.26
C SER A 160 -9.21 7.59 -6.40
N ASN A 161 -10.08 7.76 -7.41
CA ASN A 161 -9.88 8.68 -8.54
C ASN A 161 -9.75 10.17 -8.15
N GLU A 162 -9.84 10.50 -6.87
CA GLU A 162 -9.43 11.82 -6.36
C GLU A 162 -7.95 12.08 -6.62
N LEU A 163 -7.07 11.06 -6.58
CA LEU A 163 -5.65 11.21 -6.91
C LEU A 163 -5.45 11.68 -8.35
N VAL A 164 -6.24 11.15 -9.29
CA VAL A 164 -6.23 11.56 -10.70
C VAL A 164 -6.67 13.02 -10.83
N SER A 165 -7.72 13.41 -10.10
CA SER A 165 -8.21 14.79 -10.09
C SER A 165 -7.15 15.77 -9.55
N MET A 166 -6.41 15.38 -8.50
CA MET A 166 -5.29 16.16 -7.96
C MET A 166 -4.14 16.28 -8.96
N ALA A 167 -3.75 15.18 -9.62
CA ALA A 167 -2.70 15.19 -10.64
C ALA A 167 -3.07 16.13 -11.81
N LEU A 168 -4.32 16.05 -12.30
CA LEU A 168 -4.82 16.94 -13.35
C LEU A 168 -4.80 18.41 -12.91
N ALA A 169 -5.21 18.71 -11.68
CA ALA A 169 -5.15 20.07 -11.15
C ALA A 169 -3.71 20.59 -11.07
N MET A 170 -2.77 19.77 -10.58
CA MET A 170 -1.34 20.13 -10.51
C MET A 170 -0.77 20.46 -11.90
N VAL A 171 -1.07 19.64 -12.90
CA VAL A 171 -0.62 19.85 -14.29
C VAL A 171 -1.33 21.04 -14.96
N ALA A 172 -2.59 21.30 -14.59
CA ALA A 172 -3.33 22.47 -15.07
C ALA A 172 -2.76 23.79 -14.54
N GLU A 173 -2.27 23.81 -13.29
CA GLU A 173 -1.59 24.95 -12.69
C GLU A 173 -0.19 25.17 -13.28
N ASP A 174 0.61 24.10 -13.44
CA ASP A 174 1.91 24.15 -14.09
C ASP A 174 2.19 22.88 -14.89
N ARG A 175 2.32 23.03 -16.21
CA ARG A 175 2.59 21.93 -17.15
C ARG A 175 3.92 21.23 -16.88
N GLN A 176 4.91 21.92 -16.30
CA GLN A 176 6.21 21.32 -16.00
C GLN A 176 6.11 20.22 -14.93
N ILE A 177 5.08 20.28 -14.07
CA ILE A 177 4.82 19.28 -13.04
C ILE A 177 4.51 17.90 -13.64
N ASN A 178 3.98 17.86 -14.86
CA ASN A 178 3.73 16.59 -15.54
C ASN A 178 5.01 15.75 -15.67
N HIS A 179 6.15 16.37 -16.00
CA HIS A 179 7.43 15.66 -16.09
C HIS A 179 7.92 15.14 -14.74
N VAL A 180 7.69 15.89 -13.66
CA VAL A 180 8.04 15.46 -12.30
C VAL A 180 7.18 14.26 -11.87
N LEU A 181 5.87 14.30 -12.15
CA LEU A 181 4.98 13.19 -11.84
C LEU A 181 5.28 11.96 -12.72
N GLU A 182 5.58 12.16 -14.00
CA GLU A 182 5.99 11.08 -14.91
C GLU A 182 7.26 10.38 -14.40
N GLU A 183 8.27 11.12 -13.95
CA GLU A 183 9.48 10.53 -13.38
C GLU A 183 9.19 9.77 -12.08
N LEU A 184 8.44 10.36 -11.15
CA LEU A 184 8.13 9.73 -9.86
C LEU A 184 7.26 8.46 -9.95
N PHE A 185 6.53 8.28 -11.06
CA PHE A 185 5.72 7.09 -11.32
C PHE A 185 6.34 6.13 -12.34
N ALA A 186 7.47 6.51 -12.95
CA ALA A 186 8.18 5.65 -13.88
C ALA A 186 8.88 4.50 -13.16
N GLU A 187 9.19 3.45 -13.92
CA GLU A 187 10.00 2.34 -13.42
C GLU A 187 11.48 2.69 -13.29
N GLU A 188 11.96 3.66 -14.07
CA GLU A 188 13.32 4.16 -14.07
C GLU A 188 13.38 5.58 -13.49
N GLY A 189 14.50 5.92 -12.83
CA GLY A 189 14.74 7.26 -12.30
C GLY A 189 14.49 7.37 -10.80
N ASN A 190 14.07 8.56 -10.36
CA ASN A 190 13.84 8.86 -8.95
C ASN A 190 12.44 8.44 -8.50
N GLU A 191 12.35 7.81 -7.34
CA GLU A 191 11.10 7.43 -6.70
C GLU A 191 11.05 7.89 -5.23
N LEU A 192 9.84 7.87 -4.66
CA LEU A 192 9.65 8.17 -3.25
C LEU A 192 9.86 6.91 -2.41
N GLN A 193 10.81 6.96 -1.48
CA GLN A 193 11.16 5.86 -0.59
C GLN A 193 11.02 6.26 0.88
N ILE A 194 10.66 5.28 1.72
CA ILE A 194 10.70 5.43 3.17
C ILE A 194 11.93 4.67 3.66
N ARG A 195 12.84 5.38 4.32
CA ARG A 195 14.13 4.86 4.78
C ARG A 195 14.21 4.87 6.31
N GLU A 196 14.83 3.83 6.85
CA GLU A 196 15.10 3.72 8.29
C GLU A 196 16.06 4.82 8.76
N ALA A 197 15.90 5.30 10.00
CA ALA A 197 16.71 6.40 10.51
C ALA A 197 18.17 6.01 10.78
N ASP A 198 18.46 4.74 11.03
CA ASP A 198 19.80 4.23 11.30
C ASP A 198 20.80 4.46 10.14
N LEU A 199 20.30 4.59 8.90
CA LEU A 199 21.08 4.97 7.72
C LEU A 199 21.68 6.38 7.82
N TYR A 200 21.07 7.27 8.61
CA TYR A 200 21.43 8.69 8.68
C TYR A 200 21.95 9.11 10.05
N LEU A 201 21.53 8.44 11.13
CA LEU A 201 21.80 8.89 12.50
C LEU A 201 21.91 7.73 13.49
N ARG A 202 22.44 8.02 14.67
CA ARG A 202 22.52 7.07 15.80
C ARG A 202 21.40 7.31 16.82
N GLU A 203 21.11 6.30 17.62
CA GLU A 203 20.09 6.41 18.67
C GLU A 203 20.35 7.58 19.62
N GLY A 204 19.36 8.47 19.77
CA GLY A 204 19.43 9.62 20.66
C GLY A 204 20.30 10.78 20.14
N GLU A 205 20.75 10.74 18.89
CA GLU A 205 21.55 11.80 18.29
C GLU A 205 20.73 13.10 18.13
N GLU A 206 21.33 14.24 18.47
CA GLU A 206 20.69 15.56 18.36
C GLU A 206 21.12 16.28 17.08
N LEU A 207 20.24 16.26 16.08
CA LEU A 207 20.48 16.82 14.75
C LEU A 207 19.30 17.68 14.30
N SER A 208 19.61 18.68 13.49
CA SER A 208 18.63 19.43 12.72
C SER A 208 18.25 18.68 11.45
N PHE A 209 17.10 19.02 10.87
CA PHE A 209 16.66 18.42 9.61
C PHE A 209 17.64 18.73 8.45
N TYR A 210 18.27 19.91 8.46
CA TYR A 210 19.33 20.24 7.50
C TYR A 210 20.55 19.33 7.62
N GLU A 211 20.97 18.98 8.83
CA GLU A 211 22.11 18.08 9.05
C GLU A 211 21.80 16.67 8.53
N ILE A 212 20.58 16.18 8.72
CA ILE A 212 20.14 14.90 8.15
C ILE A 212 20.11 14.94 6.63
N MET A 213 19.57 16.02 6.05
CA MET A 213 19.56 16.19 4.59
C MET A 213 20.99 16.19 4.02
N LEU A 214 21.96 16.82 4.67
CA LEU A 214 23.37 16.77 4.26
C LEU A 214 23.96 15.35 4.29
N ARG A 215 23.60 14.53 5.28
CA ARG A 215 24.02 13.12 5.34
C ARG A 215 23.39 12.29 4.23
N ALA A 216 22.09 12.47 4.00
CA ALA A 216 21.38 11.80 2.91
C ALA A 216 21.94 12.17 1.53
N ARG A 217 22.38 13.42 1.32
CA ARG A 217 23.06 13.83 0.08
C ARG A 217 24.33 13.01 -0.21
N GLN A 218 25.02 12.50 0.81
CA GLN A 218 26.20 11.63 0.60
C GLN A 218 25.81 10.29 -0.03
N ARG A 219 24.55 9.90 0.10
CA ARG A 219 23.92 8.71 -0.49
C ARG A 219 23.12 9.05 -1.75
N LYS A 220 23.27 10.28 -2.27
CA LYS A 220 22.50 10.86 -3.39
C LYS A 220 20.99 11.03 -3.16
N GLU A 221 20.52 10.86 -1.93
CA GLU A 221 19.11 10.95 -1.57
C GLU A 221 18.68 12.40 -1.30
N ILE A 222 17.41 12.73 -1.50
CA ILE A 222 16.81 14.04 -1.14
C ILE A 222 15.76 13.80 -0.07
N VAL A 223 16.05 14.14 1.19
CA VAL A 223 15.09 14.02 2.29
C VAL A 223 14.07 15.14 2.19
N ILE A 224 12.80 14.76 2.02
CA ILE A 224 11.67 15.69 1.92
C ILE A 224 10.83 15.73 3.19
N GLY A 225 10.98 14.75 4.08
CA GLY A 225 10.20 14.68 5.31
C GLY A 225 10.62 13.56 6.25
N TYR A 226 9.85 13.37 7.32
CA TYR A 226 10.04 12.30 8.29
C TYR A 226 8.71 11.86 8.92
N ARG A 227 8.67 10.66 9.47
CA ARG A 227 7.62 10.18 10.37
C ARG A 227 8.27 9.76 11.68
N LEU A 228 7.83 10.35 12.78
CA LEU A 228 8.30 9.95 14.10
C LEU A 228 7.66 8.62 14.49
N TYR A 229 8.36 7.81 15.27
CA TYR A 229 7.88 6.50 15.69
C TYR A 229 6.47 6.52 16.31
N ASN A 230 6.18 7.53 17.13
CA ASN A 230 4.87 7.68 17.81
C ASN A 230 3.87 8.55 17.01
N ALA A 231 4.20 8.97 15.78
CA ALA A 231 3.33 9.80 14.98
C ALA A 231 2.59 8.96 13.92
N GLU A 232 1.28 9.17 13.82
CA GLU A 232 0.46 8.50 12.80
C GLU A 232 0.77 9.02 11.38
N ARG A 233 1.15 10.28 11.25
CA ARG A 233 1.36 10.95 9.95
C ARG A 233 2.81 11.38 9.75
N ALA A 234 3.27 11.23 8.52
CA ALA A 234 4.53 11.83 8.08
C ALA A 234 4.38 13.35 7.95
N VAL A 235 5.47 14.07 8.24
CA VAL A 235 5.59 15.51 8.03
C VAL A 235 6.47 15.73 6.82
N ILE A 236 5.86 16.14 5.71
CA ILE A 236 6.57 16.56 4.50
C ILE A 236 6.88 18.06 4.60
N ASN A 237 8.09 18.44 4.21
CA ASN A 237 8.61 19.80 4.27
C ASN A 237 8.48 20.44 5.67
N PRO A 238 9.16 19.92 6.70
CA PRO A 238 9.02 20.42 8.08
C PRO A 238 9.41 21.91 8.18
N PRO A 239 8.70 22.73 8.97
CA PRO A 239 8.92 24.18 9.01
C PRO A 239 10.24 24.58 9.70
N ALA A 240 10.56 23.99 10.86
CA ALA A 240 11.70 24.36 11.69
C ALA A 240 12.98 23.54 11.36
N LYS A 241 13.48 23.66 10.12
CA LYS A 241 14.55 22.78 9.62
C LYS A 241 15.91 22.90 10.31
N ALA A 242 16.20 24.05 10.92
CA ALA A 242 17.45 24.33 11.61
C ALA A 242 17.43 23.97 13.11
N GLU A 243 16.24 23.75 13.68
CA GLU A 243 16.12 23.36 15.08
C GLU A 243 16.62 21.93 15.26
N ARG A 244 17.55 21.75 16.21
CA ARG A 244 18.03 20.42 16.56
C ARG A 244 17.00 19.72 17.41
N ARG A 245 16.75 18.46 17.10
CA ARG A 245 15.95 17.57 17.92
C ARG A 245 16.70 16.28 18.17
N ARG A 246 16.30 15.59 19.23
CA ARG A 246 16.70 14.22 19.47
C ARG A 246 15.90 13.28 18.59
N TRP A 247 16.60 12.41 17.86
CA TRP A 247 16.00 11.40 16.99
C TRP A 247 16.14 10.00 17.58
N SER A 248 15.25 9.10 17.16
CA SER A 248 15.34 7.66 17.44
C SER A 248 15.58 6.90 16.14
N VAL A 249 16.26 5.75 16.21
CA VAL A 249 16.41 4.83 15.07
C VAL A 249 15.07 4.26 14.59
N LYS A 250 14.02 4.37 15.42
CA LYS A 250 12.66 3.98 15.07
C LYS A 250 11.90 5.03 14.26
N ASP A 251 12.45 6.24 14.13
CA ASP A 251 11.92 7.23 13.22
C ASP A 251 12.21 6.80 11.77
N MET A 252 11.39 7.29 10.82
CA MET A 252 11.57 7.01 9.40
C MET A 252 11.73 8.32 8.63
N PHE A 253 12.53 8.32 7.58
CA PHE A 253 12.71 9.46 6.69
C PHE A 253 12.05 9.20 5.34
N VAL A 254 11.42 10.24 4.80
CA VAL A 254 10.83 10.23 3.45
C VAL A 254 11.82 10.87 2.50
N VAL A 255 12.27 10.12 1.51
CA VAL A 255 13.31 10.53 0.57
C VAL A 255 12.88 10.36 -0.88
N ILE A 256 13.48 11.16 -1.75
CA ILE A 256 13.49 10.93 -3.20
C ILE A 256 14.88 10.40 -3.55
N ALA A 257 14.92 9.25 -4.21
CA ALA A 257 16.16 8.56 -4.55
C ALA A 257 15.99 7.70 -5.81
N GLU A 258 17.10 7.42 -6.50
CA GLU A 258 17.13 6.40 -7.55
C GLU A 258 16.97 4.99 -6.94
N LYS A 259 16.44 4.04 -7.73
CA LYS A 259 16.40 2.62 -7.36
C LYS A 259 17.80 2.04 -7.18
N GLU A 260 17.93 1.12 -6.22
CA GLU A 260 19.15 0.34 -5.96
C GLU A 260 19.33 -0.83 -6.93
#